data_AF-A0A7S1WGE4-F1
#
_entry.id   AF-A0A7S1WGE4-F1
#
_cell.length_a   1.000
_cell.length_b   1.000
_cell.length_c   1.000
_cell.angle_alpha   90.00
_cell.angle_beta   90.00
_cell.angle_gamma   90.00
#
_symmetry.space_group_name_H-M   'P 1'
#
loop_
_entity.id
_entity.type
_entity.pdbx_description
1 polymer ?
#
loop_
_entity_poly.entity_id
_entity_poly.type
_entity_poly.pdbx_seq_one_letter_code
_entity_poly.pdbx_strand_id
1 'polypeptide(L)'
;AESLLRLALPPSDGFLHSRLTALVFTSPVTSNPSLEMILAVVESFRFIPGLGECRLLITCDGAGRVCDEVRPKRGLVTADLHERYQAYVDRLRIAFGSDCVLALPEREGFGRAVRAAVQRVETPYVLICQHDNLFTRPVDLSSVVRVMEANPEELKCVHLVSPKTTFEEKEDGCADFKRVEDRLGKLAGGARTFAAPDCGTDTGVSLTFWPMPSWLERNHVCSTEHYRDFVLGTGTRLKPGQFIEETFGQQMRRDLAAGGSHKKYGIFRLIDVPEPATIHLDGRSYLPLEERRRRGWQVSDLYLRLAQQHRSWLAQLGGARTRSDGRTGE
;
A
#
# COMPACT_ATOMS: atom_id res chain seq x y z
N ALA A 1 -22.10 1.97 -11.61
CA ALA A 1 -20.98 2.15 -10.65
C ALA A 1 -19.65 2.37 -11.37
N GLU A 2 -19.44 1.75 -12.54
CA GLU A 2 -18.23 1.84 -13.38
C GLU A 2 -17.86 3.24 -13.93
N SER A 3 -18.68 4.28 -13.75
CA SER A 3 -18.42 5.62 -14.31
C SER A 3 -17.97 6.69 -13.30
N LEU A 4 -17.94 6.40 -12.00
CA LEU A 4 -17.71 7.43 -10.97
C LEU A 4 -16.23 7.66 -10.62
N LEU A 5 -15.35 6.72 -10.95
CA LEU A 5 -13.91 6.86 -10.80
C LEU A 5 -13.25 6.56 -12.14
N ARG A 6 -13.23 7.54 -13.03
CA ARG A 6 -12.25 7.56 -14.12
C ARG A 6 -11.28 8.69 -13.79
N LEU A 7 -10.26 8.39 -12.99
CA LEU A 7 -9.18 9.33 -12.74
C LEU A 7 -8.37 9.46 -14.06
N ALA A 8 -7.63 10.55 -14.32
CA ALA A 8 -6.71 10.57 -15.46
C ALA A 8 -5.37 9.91 -15.07
N LEU A 9 -4.49 9.58 -16.03
CA LEU A 9 -3.14 9.15 -15.68
C LEU A 9 -2.24 10.39 -15.55
N PRO A 10 -1.44 10.51 -14.50
CA PRO A 10 -0.37 11.50 -14.45
C PRO A 10 0.78 11.17 -15.41
N PRO A 11 1.65 12.15 -15.74
CA PRO A 11 2.88 11.89 -16.49
C PRO A 11 3.78 10.89 -15.76
N SER A 12 4.33 9.90 -16.47
CA SER A 12 5.31 8.95 -15.94
C SER A 12 6.66 9.11 -16.64
N ASP A 13 7.75 8.80 -15.93
CA ASP A 13 9.10 8.64 -16.48
C ASP A 13 9.41 7.18 -16.90
N GLY A 14 8.43 6.27 -16.79
CA GLY A 14 8.57 4.84 -17.09
C GLY A 14 9.48 4.07 -16.11
N PHE A 15 10.05 4.74 -15.11
CA PHE A 15 11.06 4.17 -14.21
C PHE A 15 10.50 3.00 -13.40
N LEU A 16 9.27 3.12 -12.88
CA LEU A 16 8.68 2.07 -12.03
C LEU A 16 8.34 0.78 -12.79
N HIS A 17 8.03 0.86 -14.09
CA HIS A 17 7.51 -0.26 -14.88
C HIS A 17 8.33 -1.55 -14.75
N SER A 18 9.66 -1.43 -14.75
CA SER A 18 10.59 -2.57 -14.65
C SER A 18 11.16 -2.78 -13.25
N ARG A 19 10.78 -1.94 -12.27
CA ARG A 19 11.33 -1.94 -10.91
C ARG A 19 10.32 -2.44 -9.88
N LEU A 20 9.03 -2.26 -10.14
CA LEU A 20 7.97 -2.46 -9.15
C LEU A 20 6.88 -3.39 -9.66
N THR A 21 6.45 -4.33 -8.82
CA THR A 21 5.22 -5.09 -9.00
C THR A 21 4.22 -4.71 -7.91
N ALA A 22 3.00 -4.33 -8.29
CA ALA A 22 1.91 -4.06 -7.35
C ALA A 22 1.19 -5.36 -6.97
N LEU A 23 1.17 -5.66 -5.67
CA LEU A 23 0.52 -6.83 -5.10
C LEU A 23 -0.71 -6.40 -4.28
N VAL A 24 -1.90 -6.81 -4.70
CA VAL A 24 -3.15 -6.51 -3.98
C VAL A 24 -3.72 -7.78 -3.36
N PHE A 25 -3.99 -7.76 -2.06
CA PHE A 25 -4.37 -8.95 -1.31
C PHE A 25 -5.83 -8.91 -0.87
N THR A 26 -6.59 -9.96 -1.22
CA THR A 26 -8.00 -10.12 -0.88
C THR A 26 -8.24 -11.47 -0.19
N SER A 27 -9.28 -11.51 0.64
CA SER A 27 -9.71 -12.69 1.40
C SER A 27 -11.23 -12.68 1.52
N PRO A 28 -11.89 -13.80 1.89
CA PRO A 28 -13.33 -13.84 2.06
C PRO A 28 -13.83 -12.77 3.05
N VAL A 29 -14.70 -11.89 2.57
CA VAL A 29 -15.37 -10.82 3.31
C VAL A 29 -16.85 -10.72 2.91
N THR A 30 -17.64 -10.06 3.76
CA THR A 30 -19.10 -9.93 3.64
C THR A 30 -19.56 -9.24 2.35
N SER A 31 -18.70 -8.44 1.72
CA SER A 31 -19.01 -7.70 0.49
C SER A 31 -18.84 -8.51 -0.78
N ASN A 32 -18.14 -9.65 -0.75
CA ASN A 32 -18.03 -10.54 -1.92
C ASN A 32 -19.42 -11.06 -2.30
N PRO A 33 -19.82 -11.16 -3.57
CA PRO A 33 -18.99 -11.13 -4.76
C PRO A 33 -18.80 -9.75 -5.42
N SER A 34 -19.12 -8.65 -4.72
CA SER A 34 -18.91 -7.31 -5.28
C SER A 34 -17.43 -7.05 -5.56
N LEU A 35 -17.14 -6.48 -6.73
CA LEU A 35 -15.80 -6.00 -7.11
C LEU A 35 -15.55 -4.54 -6.72
N GLU A 36 -16.56 -3.83 -6.20
CA GLU A 36 -16.50 -2.37 -6.01
C GLU A 36 -15.29 -1.91 -5.19
N MET A 37 -14.96 -2.64 -4.12
CA MET A 37 -13.88 -2.30 -3.22
C MET A 37 -12.49 -2.51 -3.87
N ILE A 38 -12.28 -3.65 -4.54
CA ILE A 38 -11.00 -3.93 -5.19
C ILE A 38 -10.77 -3.01 -6.39
N LEU A 39 -11.83 -2.71 -7.16
CA LEU A 39 -11.79 -1.73 -8.24
C LEU A 39 -11.45 -0.34 -7.71
N ALA A 40 -12.00 0.06 -6.57
CA ALA A 40 -11.67 1.33 -5.93
C ALA A 40 -10.19 1.41 -5.51
N VAL A 41 -9.64 0.34 -4.94
CA VAL A 41 -8.21 0.30 -4.58
C VAL A 41 -7.33 0.37 -5.83
N VAL A 42 -7.59 -0.43 -6.85
CA VAL A 42 -6.79 -0.42 -8.08
C VAL A 42 -6.90 0.92 -8.80
N GLU A 43 -8.10 1.51 -8.88
CA GLU A 43 -8.29 2.82 -9.51
C GLU A 43 -7.56 3.94 -8.74
N SER A 44 -7.43 3.82 -7.42
CA SER A 44 -6.62 4.74 -6.62
C SER A 44 -5.12 4.72 -6.98
N PHE A 45 -4.63 3.70 -7.68
CA PHE A 45 -3.23 3.66 -8.14
C PHE A 45 -2.91 4.78 -9.13
N ARG A 46 -3.92 5.42 -9.73
CA ARG A 46 -3.75 6.56 -10.63
C ARG A 46 -3.27 7.83 -9.92
N PHE A 47 -3.40 7.90 -8.60
CA PHE A 47 -2.70 8.92 -7.80
C PHE A 47 -1.17 8.77 -7.86
N ILE A 48 -0.64 7.60 -8.22
CA ILE A 48 0.78 7.30 -8.20
C ILE A 48 1.32 7.28 -9.64
N PRO A 49 2.15 8.28 -10.04
CA PRO A 49 2.76 8.29 -11.36
C PRO A 49 3.52 7.01 -11.70
N GLY A 50 3.28 6.45 -12.89
CA GLY A 50 3.90 5.21 -13.37
C GLY A 50 3.38 3.90 -12.77
N LEU A 51 2.59 3.93 -11.69
CA LEU A 51 2.11 2.70 -11.05
C LEU A 51 1.15 1.90 -11.96
N GLY A 52 0.36 2.59 -12.78
CA GLY A 52 -0.55 1.94 -13.74
C GLY A 52 0.16 1.17 -14.87
N GLU A 53 1.46 1.42 -15.08
CA GLU A 53 2.28 0.69 -16.05
C GLU A 53 2.96 -0.54 -15.41
N CYS A 54 3.02 -0.60 -14.08
CA CYS A 54 3.64 -1.69 -13.36
C CYS A 54 2.81 -2.97 -13.47
N ARG A 55 3.47 -4.13 -13.33
CA ARG A 55 2.77 -5.42 -13.23
C ARG A 55 1.85 -5.41 -12.01
N LEU A 56 0.60 -5.81 -12.19
CA LEU A 56 -0.39 -6.00 -11.13
C LEU A 56 -0.61 -7.50 -10.88
N LEU A 57 -0.58 -7.91 -9.62
CA LEU A 57 -1.00 -9.26 -9.20
C LEU A 57 -1.99 -9.16 -8.03
N ILE A 58 -3.23 -9.55 -8.29
CA ILE A 58 -4.29 -9.65 -7.29
C ILE A 58 -4.24 -11.06 -6.68
N THR A 59 -3.83 -11.15 -5.43
CA THR A 59 -3.70 -12.40 -4.69
C THR A 59 -4.92 -12.65 -3.81
N CYS A 60 -5.62 -13.74 -4.09
CA CYS A 60 -6.79 -14.21 -3.37
C CYS A 60 -6.37 -15.31 -2.37
N ASP A 61 -6.54 -15.07 -1.07
CA ASP A 61 -6.19 -15.96 0.04
C ASP A 61 -7.18 -17.13 0.22
N GLY A 62 -7.60 -17.75 -0.89
CA GLY A 62 -8.50 -18.91 -0.91
C GLY A 62 -9.91 -18.67 -0.33
N ALA A 63 -10.87 -19.50 -0.74
CA ALA A 63 -12.23 -19.42 -0.19
C ALA A 63 -12.31 -19.91 1.26
N GLY A 64 -11.37 -20.77 1.66
CA GLY A 64 -11.36 -21.42 2.96
C GLY A 64 -12.23 -22.67 3.00
N ARG A 65 -12.19 -23.37 4.13
CA ARG A 65 -12.89 -24.64 4.34
C ARG A 65 -14.29 -24.37 4.87
N VAL A 66 -15.27 -25.03 4.27
CA VAL A 66 -16.66 -24.90 4.64
C VAL A 66 -16.90 -25.55 6.01
N CYS A 67 -17.51 -24.81 6.93
CA CYS A 67 -18.10 -25.34 8.15
C CYS A 67 -19.24 -24.41 8.65
N ASP A 68 -19.96 -24.85 9.68
CA ASP A 68 -21.15 -24.15 10.18
C ASP A 68 -20.82 -22.83 10.91
N GLU A 69 -19.59 -22.68 11.39
CA GLU A 69 -19.12 -21.51 12.15
C GLU A 69 -17.96 -20.80 11.45
N VAL A 70 -18.11 -19.50 11.20
CA VAL A 70 -17.01 -18.70 10.63
C VAL A 70 -15.87 -18.54 11.64
N ARG A 71 -14.70 -19.09 11.33
CA ARG A 71 -13.45 -18.88 12.10
C ARG A 71 -12.34 -18.42 11.17
N PRO A 72 -12.24 -17.10 10.89
CA PRO A 72 -11.35 -16.57 9.84
C PRO A 72 -9.88 -16.91 10.03
N LYS A 73 -9.37 -16.83 11.27
CA LYS A 73 -7.97 -17.19 11.61
C LYS A 73 -7.65 -18.68 11.45
N ARG A 74 -8.67 -19.55 11.33
CA ARG A 74 -8.51 -21.00 11.06
C ARG A 74 -8.85 -21.37 9.62
N GLY A 75 -9.13 -20.37 8.79
CA GLY A 75 -9.55 -20.56 7.40
C GLY A 75 -10.96 -21.15 7.26
N LEU A 76 -11.81 -21.08 8.29
CA LEU A 76 -13.16 -21.67 8.26
C LEU A 76 -14.21 -20.61 7.90
N VAL A 77 -15.12 -20.95 6.99
CA VAL A 77 -16.17 -20.09 6.43
C VAL A 77 -17.48 -20.85 6.26
N THR A 78 -18.61 -20.16 6.13
CA THR A 78 -19.88 -20.79 5.73
C THR A 78 -19.85 -21.18 4.25
N ALA A 79 -20.76 -22.08 3.84
CA ALA A 79 -20.94 -22.44 2.43
C ALA A 79 -21.28 -21.20 1.57
N ASP A 80 -22.20 -20.35 2.02
CA ASP A 80 -22.54 -19.09 1.34
C ASP A 80 -21.31 -18.20 1.12
N LEU A 81 -20.49 -17.98 2.15
CA LEU A 81 -19.31 -17.14 2.04
C LEU A 81 -18.25 -17.76 1.11
N HIS A 82 -18.11 -19.09 1.12
CA HIS A 82 -17.22 -19.82 0.21
C HIS A 82 -17.64 -19.61 -1.25
N GLU A 83 -18.90 -19.88 -1.57
CA GLU A 83 -19.44 -19.75 -2.94
C GLU A 83 -19.37 -18.30 -3.44
N ARG A 84 -19.72 -17.33 -2.58
CA ARG A 84 -19.62 -15.91 -2.91
C ARG A 84 -18.18 -15.47 -3.16
N TYR A 85 -17.22 -16.02 -2.43
CA TYR A 85 -15.81 -15.72 -2.67
C TYR A 85 -15.27 -16.40 -3.94
N GLN A 86 -15.70 -17.61 -4.27
CA GLN A 86 -15.35 -18.23 -5.56
C GLN A 86 -15.89 -17.40 -6.74
N ALA A 87 -17.17 -17.01 -6.67
CA ALA A 87 -17.77 -16.13 -7.67
C ALA A 87 -17.04 -14.77 -7.77
N TYR A 88 -16.54 -14.25 -6.65
CA TYR A 88 -15.69 -13.05 -6.62
C TYR A 88 -14.36 -13.26 -7.37
N VAL A 89 -13.68 -14.38 -7.13
CA VAL A 89 -12.41 -14.73 -7.80
C VAL A 89 -12.62 -14.88 -9.31
N ASP A 90 -13.71 -15.51 -9.74
CA ASP A 90 -14.00 -15.65 -11.17
C ASP A 90 -14.29 -14.29 -11.83
N ARG A 91 -15.03 -13.41 -11.14
CA ARG A 91 -15.25 -12.04 -11.59
C ARG A 91 -13.94 -11.24 -11.68
N LEU A 92 -13.00 -11.44 -10.74
CA LEU A 92 -11.67 -10.84 -10.81
C LEU A 92 -10.91 -11.30 -12.05
N ARG A 93 -10.92 -12.60 -12.36
CA ARG A 93 -10.26 -13.14 -13.57
C ARG A 93 -10.84 -12.56 -14.85
N ILE A 94 -12.17 -12.40 -14.90
CA ILE A 94 -12.84 -11.75 -16.03
C ILE A 94 -12.43 -10.28 -16.15
N ALA A 95 -12.41 -9.54 -15.02
CA ALA A 95 -12.15 -8.10 -15.02
C ALA A 95 -10.68 -7.72 -15.28
N PHE A 96 -9.73 -8.50 -14.77
CA PHE A 96 -8.30 -8.18 -14.82
C PHE A 96 -7.46 -9.12 -15.69
N GLY A 97 -8.04 -10.22 -16.16
CA GLY A 97 -7.32 -11.31 -16.82
C GLY A 97 -6.79 -12.34 -15.82
N SER A 98 -6.77 -13.60 -16.24
CA SER A 98 -6.36 -14.74 -15.39
C SER A 98 -4.91 -14.64 -14.92
N ASP A 99 -4.01 -14.10 -15.75
CA ASP A 99 -2.58 -13.96 -15.42
C ASP A 99 -2.29 -12.89 -14.35
N CYS A 100 -3.26 -12.01 -14.11
CA CYS A 100 -3.24 -10.98 -13.07
C CYS A 100 -3.81 -11.48 -11.74
N VAL A 101 -4.39 -12.69 -11.68
CA VAL A 101 -5.07 -13.22 -10.50
C VAL A 101 -4.41 -14.50 -9.99
N LEU A 102 -3.80 -14.39 -8.82
CA LEU A 102 -3.30 -15.54 -8.08
C LEU A 102 -4.35 -15.99 -7.06
N ALA A 103 -5.02 -17.11 -7.29
CA ALA A 103 -5.91 -17.72 -6.29
C ALA A 103 -5.20 -18.86 -5.56
N LEU A 104 -5.09 -18.74 -4.23
CA LEU A 104 -4.62 -19.85 -3.39
C LEU A 104 -5.70 -20.93 -3.27
N PRO A 105 -5.32 -22.21 -3.20
CA PRO A 105 -6.27 -23.31 -3.13
C PRO A 105 -7.06 -23.33 -1.82
N GLU A 106 -6.43 -22.90 -0.73
CA GLU A 106 -6.94 -22.91 0.63
C GLU A 106 -6.73 -21.53 1.26
N ARG A 107 -7.49 -21.26 2.34
CA ARG A 107 -7.32 -20.02 3.10
C ARG A 107 -6.22 -20.15 4.14
N GLU A 108 -5.10 -19.51 3.86
CA GLU A 108 -3.86 -19.66 4.61
C GLU A 108 -3.56 -18.44 5.50
N GLY A 109 -4.24 -17.31 5.26
CA GLY A 109 -4.05 -16.05 5.96
C GLY A 109 -3.07 -15.13 5.25
N PHE A 110 -3.19 -13.84 5.56
CA PHE A 110 -2.49 -12.74 4.88
C PHE A 110 -0.99 -12.98 4.73
N GLY A 111 -0.26 -13.32 5.80
CA GLY A 111 1.19 -13.51 5.72
C GLY A 111 1.64 -14.63 4.77
N ARG A 112 0.84 -15.70 4.63
CA ARG A 112 1.10 -16.80 3.69
C ARG A 112 0.69 -16.45 2.26
N ALA A 113 -0.38 -15.67 2.11
CA ALA A 113 -0.76 -15.09 0.83
C ALA A 113 0.33 -14.17 0.27
N VAL A 114 0.90 -13.30 1.11
CA VAL A 114 2.04 -12.45 0.74
C VAL A 114 3.24 -13.30 0.33
N ARG A 115 3.57 -14.36 1.08
CA ARG A 115 4.66 -15.29 0.72
C ARG A 115 4.47 -15.91 -0.67
N ALA A 116 3.28 -16.41 -0.96
CA ALA A 116 2.97 -17.02 -2.26
C ALA A 116 3.00 -16.01 -3.42
N ALA A 117 2.65 -14.75 -3.17
CA ALA A 117 2.68 -13.70 -4.17
C ALA A 117 4.12 -13.23 -4.46
N VAL A 118 4.91 -12.94 -3.41
CA VAL A 118 6.30 -12.47 -3.53
C VAL A 118 7.18 -13.49 -4.26
N GLN A 119 6.91 -14.79 -4.12
CA GLN A 119 7.61 -15.84 -4.87
C GLN A 119 7.42 -15.76 -6.40
N ARG A 120 6.40 -15.05 -6.89
CA ARG A 120 6.15 -14.82 -8.32
C ARG A 120 6.66 -13.47 -8.82
N VAL A 121 7.30 -12.68 -7.97
CA VAL A 121 7.80 -11.35 -8.33
C VAL A 121 9.24 -11.44 -8.79
N GLU A 122 9.50 -10.88 -9.97
CA GLU A 122 10.83 -10.78 -10.56
C GLU A 122 11.42 -9.36 -10.43
N THR A 123 10.57 -8.36 -10.24
CA THR A 123 11.01 -6.97 -10.08
C THR A 123 11.71 -6.75 -8.74
N PRO A 124 12.69 -5.83 -8.66
CA PRO A 124 13.47 -5.58 -7.44
C PRO A 124 12.65 -5.03 -6.26
N TYR A 125 11.48 -4.44 -6.53
CA TYR A 125 10.58 -3.92 -5.51
C TYR A 125 9.15 -4.46 -5.66
N VAL A 126 8.45 -4.49 -4.54
CA VAL A 126 7.00 -4.76 -4.46
C VAL A 126 6.28 -3.60 -3.78
N LEU A 127 5.08 -3.28 -4.27
CA LEU A 127 4.10 -2.51 -3.52
C LEU A 127 3.08 -3.48 -2.93
N ILE A 128 2.99 -3.56 -1.61
CA ILE A 128 1.98 -4.38 -0.91
C ILE A 128 0.75 -3.51 -0.65
N CYS A 129 -0.43 -3.96 -1.06
CA CYS A 129 -1.71 -3.29 -0.84
C CYS A 129 -2.77 -4.27 -0.31
N GLN A 130 -3.51 -3.86 0.72
CA GLN A 130 -4.70 -4.60 1.15
C GLN A 130 -5.91 -4.20 0.31
N HIS A 131 -6.86 -5.12 0.10
CA HIS A 131 -8.05 -4.91 -0.73
C HIS A 131 -8.95 -3.74 -0.29
N ASP A 132 -8.81 -3.24 0.93
CA ASP A 132 -9.62 -2.15 1.48
C ASP A 132 -8.82 -0.86 1.72
N ASN A 133 -7.56 -0.81 1.29
CA ASN A 133 -6.64 0.27 1.61
C ASN A 133 -6.25 1.06 0.36
N LEU A 134 -6.93 2.20 0.16
CA LEU A 134 -6.84 3.02 -1.04
C LEU A 134 -5.93 4.22 -0.85
N PHE A 135 -5.34 4.67 -1.95
CA PHE A 135 -4.61 5.94 -2.01
C PHE A 135 -5.57 7.13 -2.09
N THR A 136 -5.31 8.15 -1.29
CA THR A 136 -6.16 9.36 -1.17
C THR A 136 -5.50 10.61 -1.74
N ARG A 137 -4.21 10.54 -2.03
CA ARG A 137 -3.44 11.62 -2.63
C ARG A 137 -2.24 11.07 -3.40
N PRO A 138 -1.60 11.91 -4.22
CA PRO A 138 -0.38 11.55 -4.91
C PRO A 138 0.79 11.24 -3.96
N VAL A 139 1.64 10.32 -4.41
CA VAL A 139 2.94 9.99 -3.80
C VAL A 139 3.94 9.79 -4.93
N ASP A 140 5.10 10.44 -4.85
CA ASP A 140 6.19 10.26 -5.81
C ASP A 140 6.97 8.97 -5.51
N LEU A 141 6.42 7.85 -5.98
CA LEU A 141 7.00 6.53 -5.74
C LEU A 141 8.28 6.29 -6.57
N SER A 142 8.44 6.97 -7.71
CA SER A 142 9.68 6.92 -8.50
C SER A 142 10.85 7.44 -7.68
N SER A 143 10.70 8.64 -7.07
CA SER A 143 11.72 9.21 -6.18
C SER A 143 11.99 8.34 -4.96
N VAL A 144 10.96 7.76 -4.35
CA VAL A 144 11.12 6.83 -3.21
C VAL A 144 11.98 5.63 -3.62
N VAL A 145 11.67 4.97 -4.73
CA VAL A 145 12.42 3.79 -5.19
C VAL A 145 13.86 4.16 -5.57
N ARG A 146 14.10 5.30 -6.22
CA ARG A 146 15.47 5.79 -6.52
C ARG A 146 16.31 5.97 -5.26
N VAL A 147 15.71 6.56 -4.22
CA VAL A 147 16.38 6.75 -2.92
C VAL A 147 16.62 5.40 -2.20
N MET A 148 15.70 4.44 -2.33
CA MET A 148 15.90 3.07 -1.84
C MET A 148 17.06 2.37 -2.57
N GLU A 149 17.12 2.47 -3.91
CA GLU A 149 18.19 1.89 -4.74
C GLU A 149 19.57 2.47 -4.41
N ALA A 150 19.64 3.77 -4.08
CA ALA A 150 20.87 4.43 -3.66
C ALA A 150 21.30 4.08 -2.22
N ASN A 151 20.38 3.56 -1.38
CA ASN A 151 20.61 3.31 0.05
C ASN A 151 20.15 1.91 0.51
N PRO A 152 20.48 0.81 -0.20
CA PRO A 152 19.84 -0.50 -0.01
C PRO A 152 20.19 -1.16 1.34
N GLU A 153 21.34 -0.81 1.92
CA GLU A 153 21.79 -1.34 3.21
C GLU A 153 20.94 -0.88 4.39
N GLU A 154 20.22 0.24 4.23
CA GLU A 154 19.46 0.88 5.31
C GLU A 154 17.99 1.09 4.96
N LEU A 155 17.65 1.48 3.74
CA LEU A 155 16.28 1.83 3.34
C LEU A 155 15.66 0.70 2.51
N LYS A 156 15.08 -0.29 3.19
CA LYS A 156 14.62 -1.55 2.60
C LYS A 156 13.11 -1.63 2.43
N CYS A 157 12.37 -0.95 3.30
CA CYS A 157 10.91 -0.90 3.29
C CYS A 157 10.42 0.51 3.66
N VAL A 158 9.49 1.05 2.88
CA VAL A 158 8.92 2.38 3.04
C VAL A 158 7.40 2.29 3.13
N HIS A 159 6.87 2.59 4.31
CA HIS A 159 5.45 2.79 4.56
C HIS A 159 5.05 4.23 4.26
N LEU A 160 3.75 4.42 4.03
CA LEU A 160 3.16 5.72 3.75
C LEU A 160 2.42 6.28 4.96
N VAL A 161 2.17 7.58 4.94
CA VAL A 161 1.37 8.28 5.96
C VAL A 161 -0.06 7.72 5.94
N SER A 162 -0.59 7.43 7.12
CA SER A 162 -1.95 6.92 7.31
C SER A 162 -2.74 7.84 8.25
N PRO A 163 -4.08 7.70 8.38
CA PRO A 163 -4.88 8.58 9.24
C PRO A 163 -4.57 8.43 10.72
N LYS A 164 -3.89 7.34 11.11
CA LYS A 164 -3.40 7.12 12.47
C LYS A 164 -2.03 7.75 12.74
N THR A 165 -1.42 8.36 11.73
CA THR A 165 -0.19 9.14 11.88
C THR A 165 -0.55 10.50 12.43
N THR A 166 0.08 10.90 13.53
CA THR A 166 -0.20 12.16 14.23
C THR A 166 0.84 13.22 13.88
N PHE A 167 0.38 14.47 13.74
CA PHE A 167 1.17 15.67 13.40
C PHE A 167 1.00 16.75 14.48
N GLU A 168 1.98 17.64 14.63
CA GLU A 168 1.89 18.84 15.46
C GLU A 168 1.67 20.04 14.54
N GLU A 169 0.69 20.89 14.84
CA GLU A 169 0.55 22.17 14.16
C GLU A 169 1.51 23.17 14.83
N LYS A 170 2.39 23.82 14.06
CA LYS A 170 3.18 24.94 14.55
C LYS A 170 2.33 26.21 14.60
N GLU A 171 2.81 27.19 15.38
CA GLU A 171 2.18 28.52 15.52
C GLU A 171 2.04 29.28 14.19
N ASP A 172 2.86 28.96 13.18
CA ASP A 172 2.81 29.53 11.83
C ASP A 172 1.84 28.80 10.88
N GLY A 173 1.11 27.80 11.39
CA GLY A 173 0.18 26.98 10.60
C GLY A 173 0.85 25.93 9.73
N CYS A 174 2.18 25.77 9.78
CA CYS A 174 2.84 24.64 9.14
C CYS A 174 2.75 23.39 10.05
N ALA A 175 2.50 22.23 9.46
CA ALA A 175 2.52 20.98 10.19
C ALA A 175 3.98 20.54 10.41
N ASP A 176 4.42 20.43 11.65
CA ASP A 176 5.57 19.60 11.98
C ASP A 176 5.10 18.16 12.17
N PHE A 177 5.94 17.19 11.84
CA PHE A 177 5.66 15.85 12.35
C PHE A 177 5.71 15.96 13.86
N LYS A 178 4.59 15.63 14.52
CA LYS A 178 4.61 15.38 15.96
C LYS A 178 5.83 14.52 16.18
N ARG A 179 6.68 14.86 17.15
CA ARG A 179 7.58 13.88 17.74
C ARG A 179 6.77 12.60 17.80
N VAL A 180 7.07 11.60 16.97
CA VAL A 180 6.44 10.30 17.10
C VAL A 180 7.10 9.71 18.35
N GLU A 181 6.85 10.32 19.50
CA GLU A 181 6.77 9.70 20.81
C GLU A 181 5.52 8.83 20.83
N ASP A 182 5.27 8.09 19.75
CA ASP A 182 5.07 6.66 20.00
C ASP A 182 6.26 6.26 20.87
N ARG A 183 6.03 5.74 22.06
CA ARG A 183 7.12 5.24 22.93
C ARG A 183 8.08 4.33 22.15
N LEU A 184 7.59 3.76 21.05
CA LEU A 184 8.33 2.94 20.11
C LEU A 184 9.25 3.74 19.17
N GLY A 185 8.97 4.99 18.78
CA GLY A 185 9.83 5.79 17.89
C GLY A 185 11.24 6.01 18.46
N LYS A 186 11.35 6.21 19.78
CA LYS A 186 12.65 6.25 20.48
C LYS A 186 13.47 4.97 20.30
N LEU A 187 12.84 3.82 20.12
CA LEU A 187 13.53 2.54 19.90
C LEU A 187 14.19 2.44 18.52
N ALA A 188 13.64 3.13 17.52
CA ALA A 188 14.10 3.06 16.13
C ALA A 188 14.98 4.26 15.72
N GLY A 189 14.95 5.36 16.47
CA GLY A 189 15.74 6.56 16.25
C GLY A 189 14.92 7.76 15.77
N GLY A 190 15.61 8.80 15.31
CA GLY A 190 14.98 10.02 14.76
C GLY A 190 14.82 9.99 13.24
N ALA A 191 14.14 11.00 12.69
CA ALA A 191 14.03 11.21 11.25
C ALA A 191 15.41 11.24 10.57
N ARG A 192 15.48 10.72 9.34
CA ARG A 192 16.70 10.65 8.53
C ARG A 192 16.39 11.06 7.11
N THR A 193 17.31 11.81 6.52
CA THR A 193 17.25 12.17 5.10
C THR A 193 18.19 11.26 4.32
N PHE A 194 17.66 10.68 3.24
CA PHE A 194 18.41 9.86 2.30
C PHE A 194 18.36 10.53 0.94
N ALA A 195 19.46 10.45 0.19
CA ALA A 195 19.57 11.06 -1.13
C ALA A 195 19.89 10.00 -2.19
N ALA A 196 19.44 10.27 -3.41
CA ALA A 196 19.88 9.59 -4.63
C ALA A 196 20.53 10.62 -5.56
N PRO A 197 21.70 10.33 -6.13
CA PRO A 197 22.30 11.18 -7.16
C PRO A 197 21.38 11.20 -8.40
N ASP A 198 21.26 12.35 -9.04
CA ASP A 198 20.49 12.47 -10.27
C ASP A 198 21.33 12.01 -11.48
N CYS A 199 20.70 11.33 -12.44
CA CYS A 199 21.36 10.85 -13.65
C CYS A 199 21.44 11.95 -14.73
N GLY A 200 21.79 13.19 -14.36
CA GLY A 200 21.97 14.26 -15.37
C GLY A 200 21.76 15.71 -14.97
N THR A 201 21.36 16.05 -13.75
CA THR A 201 21.36 17.46 -13.27
C THR A 201 22.00 17.58 -11.88
N ASP A 202 22.51 18.77 -11.54
CA ASP A 202 23.23 19.06 -10.28
C ASP A 202 22.34 18.98 -9.00
N THR A 203 21.07 18.58 -9.12
CA THR A 203 20.14 18.44 -7.99
C THR A 203 19.62 17.01 -7.87
N GLY A 204 20.31 16.20 -7.05
CA GLY A 204 19.85 14.89 -6.61
C GLY A 204 18.47 14.91 -5.93
N VAL A 205 17.80 13.76 -5.86
CA VAL A 205 16.56 13.62 -5.09
C VAL A 205 16.92 13.35 -3.64
N SER A 206 16.32 14.11 -2.71
CA SER A 206 16.51 13.94 -1.27
C SER A 206 15.16 13.84 -0.58
N LEU A 207 14.95 12.77 0.19
CA LEU A 207 13.70 12.49 0.88
C LEU A 207 13.94 12.20 2.35
N THR A 208 13.02 12.64 3.19
CA THR A 208 13.08 12.43 4.64
C THR A 208 12.16 11.29 5.05
N PHE A 209 12.65 10.47 5.98
CA PHE A 209 11.96 9.28 6.44
C PHE A 209 12.05 9.12 7.95
N TRP A 210 10.99 8.58 8.55
CA TRP A 210 10.97 8.24 9.97
C TRP A 210 11.22 6.75 10.17
N PRO A 211 12.22 6.33 10.97
CA PRO A 211 12.46 4.92 11.23
C PRO A 211 11.31 4.33 12.04
N MET A 212 10.75 3.22 11.55
CA MET A 212 9.62 2.57 12.20
C MET A 212 10.10 1.47 13.16
N PRO A 213 9.55 1.39 14.38
CA PRO A 213 9.93 0.40 15.39
C PRO A 213 9.13 -0.91 15.31
N SER A 214 8.16 -0.99 14.40
CA SER A 214 7.32 -2.16 14.17
C SER A 214 6.93 -2.23 12.71
N TRP A 215 6.80 -3.46 12.21
CA TRP A 215 6.12 -3.74 10.96
C TRP A 215 4.62 -3.44 11.08
N LEU A 216 4.03 -2.82 10.07
CA LEU A 216 2.58 -2.58 9.98
C LEU A 216 2.05 -3.15 8.67
N GLU A 217 0.92 -3.83 8.71
CA GLU A 217 0.29 -4.34 7.49
C GLU A 217 -0.58 -3.27 6.82
N ARG A 218 0.08 -2.25 6.29
CA ARG A 218 -0.52 -1.15 5.50
C ARG A 218 0.09 -1.11 4.11
N ASN A 219 -0.31 -0.18 3.25
CA ASN A 219 0.37 -0.03 1.97
C ASN A 219 1.83 0.39 2.18
N HIS A 220 2.77 -0.30 1.54
CA HIS A 220 4.20 -0.02 1.61
C HIS A 220 4.93 -0.57 0.40
N VAL A 221 6.04 0.10 0.04
CA VAL A 221 7.01 -0.40 -0.93
C VAL A 221 8.15 -1.06 -0.20
N CYS A 222 8.67 -2.16 -0.72
CA CYS A 222 9.76 -2.89 -0.11
C CYS A 222 10.63 -3.56 -1.16
N SER A 223 11.92 -3.69 -0.89
CA SER A 223 12.81 -4.55 -1.67
C SER A 223 12.26 -5.98 -1.66
N THR A 224 12.08 -6.56 -2.86
CA THR A 224 11.56 -7.92 -3.04
C THR A 224 12.45 -8.94 -2.34
N GLU A 225 13.77 -8.80 -2.45
CA GLU A 225 14.75 -9.66 -1.78
C GLU A 225 14.62 -9.56 -0.26
N HIS A 226 14.62 -8.33 0.29
CA HIS A 226 14.46 -8.14 1.73
C HIS A 226 13.14 -8.73 2.24
N TYR A 227 12.04 -8.53 1.50
CA TYR A 227 10.76 -9.08 1.88
C TYR A 227 10.77 -10.62 1.91
N ARG A 228 11.27 -11.23 0.84
CA ARG A 228 11.27 -12.67 0.65
C ARG A 228 12.19 -13.37 1.65
N ASP A 229 13.41 -12.86 1.78
CA ASP A 229 14.50 -13.59 2.42
C ASP A 229 14.71 -13.18 3.88
N PHE A 230 14.27 -11.99 4.28
CA PHE A 230 14.37 -11.50 5.65
C PHE A 230 13.00 -11.42 6.34
N VAL A 231 12.04 -10.67 5.80
CA VAL A 231 10.71 -10.50 6.43
C VAL A 231 9.97 -11.83 6.47
N LEU A 232 9.97 -12.57 5.38
CA LEU A 232 9.33 -13.89 5.22
C LEU A 232 10.35 -15.05 5.24
N GLY A 233 11.60 -14.76 5.57
CA GLY A 233 12.69 -15.73 5.57
C GLY A 233 12.49 -16.87 6.56
N THR A 234 13.49 -17.77 6.61
CA THR A 234 13.50 -18.93 7.52
C THR A 234 13.43 -18.55 8.99
N GLY A 235 13.89 -17.35 9.36
CA GLY A 235 13.77 -16.80 10.71
C GLY A 235 12.33 -16.41 11.11
N THR A 236 11.42 -16.23 10.15
CA THR A 236 10.03 -15.82 10.42
C THR A 236 9.08 -16.99 10.26
N ARG A 237 8.70 -17.60 11.39
CA ARG A 237 7.72 -18.69 11.41
C ARG A 237 6.28 -18.16 11.31
N LEU A 238 5.68 -18.24 10.12
CA LEU A 238 4.28 -17.88 9.87
C LEU A 238 3.36 -19.12 9.87
N LYS A 239 2.53 -19.27 10.90
CA LYS A 239 1.45 -20.26 10.92
C LYS A 239 0.24 -19.75 10.12
N PRO A 240 -0.68 -20.64 9.68
CA PRO A 240 -1.91 -20.20 9.03
C PRO A 240 -2.68 -19.19 9.88
N GLY A 241 -3.23 -18.16 9.23
CA GLY A 241 -4.02 -17.11 9.86
C GLY A 241 -3.25 -16.10 10.72
N GLN A 242 -1.93 -16.22 10.83
CA GLN A 242 -1.09 -15.23 11.49
C GLN A 242 -0.71 -14.10 10.55
N PHE A 243 -0.65 -12.91 11.12
CA PHE A 243 -0.18 -11.71 10.47
C PHE A 243 1.36 -11.59 10.59
N ILE A 244 1.99 -10.94 9.62
CA ILE A 244 3.42 -10.57 9.64
C ILE A 244 3.68 -9.62 10.82
N GLU A 245 2.75 -8.71 11.10
CA GLU A 245 2.80 -7.81 12.25
C GLU A 245 2.80 -8.55 13.60
N GLU A 246 2.06 -9.66 13.71
CA GLU A 246 1.98 -10.50 14.91
C GLU A 246 3.22 -11.39 15.11
N THR A 247 4.04 -11.56 14.07
CA THR A 247 5.22 -12.43 14.10
C THR A 247 6.49 -11.60 13.98
N PHE A 248 6.89 -11.28 12.76
CA PHE A 248 8.06 -10.45 12.45
C PHE A 248 7.99 -9.09 13.15
N GLY A 249 6.83 -8.41 13.13
CA GLY A 249 6.66 -7.11 13.79
C GLY A 249 6.83 -7.16 15.32
N GLN A 250 6.40 -8.23 15.98
CA GLN A 250 6.65 -8.44 17.41
C GLN A 250 8.11 -8.79 17.70
N GLN A 251 8.73 -9.61 16.84
CA GLN A 251 10.15 -9.97 16.97
C GLN A 251 11.05 -8.75 16.83
N MET A 252 10.78 -7.91 15.83
CA MET A 252 11.47 -6.64 15.62
C MET A 252 11.39 -5.74 16.85
N ARG A 253 10.18 -5.54 17.40
CA ARG A 253 9.99 -4.70 18.59
C ARG A 253 10.81 -5.18 19.78
N ARG A 254 10.86 -6.50 20.01
CA ARG A 254 11.66 -7.08 21.11
C ARG A 254 13.16 -6.90 20.88
N ASP A 255 13.62 -7.09 19.66
CA ASP A 255 15.04 -6.91 19.29
C ASP A 255 15.48 -5.46 19.50
N LEU A 256 14.70 -4.48 19.01
CA LEU A 256 15.00 -3.06 19.21
C LEU A 256 14.96 -2.66 20.69
N ALA A 257 14.01 -3.17 21.46
CA ALA A 257 13.93 -2.94 22.91
C ALA A 257 15.14 -3.52 23.67
N ALA A 258 15.81 -4.54 23.11
CA ALA A 258 17.04 -5.12 23.65
C ALA A 258 18.33 -4.43 23.13
N GLY A 259 18.22 -3.34 22.39
CA GLY A 259 19.36 -2.60 21.81
C GLY A 259 19.80 -3.09 20.42
N GLY A 260 19.00 -3.91 19.75
CA GLY A 260 19.24 -4.32 18.37
C GLY A 260 19.24 -3.14 17.39
N SER A 261 19.97 -3.28 16.28
CA SER A 261 20.10 -2.21 15.29
C SER A 261 18.90 -2.13 14.34
N HIS A 262 18.32 -0.93 14.18
CA HIS A 262 17.24 -0.67 13.21
C HIS A 262 17.69 -0.90 11.76
N LYS A 263 18.95 -0.63 11.42
CA LYS A 263 19.54 -0.83 10.08
C LYS A 263 19.33 -2.23 9.52
N LYS A 264 19.31 -3.24 10.40
CA LYS A 264 19.00 -4.64 10.06
C LYS A 264 17.62 -4.77 9.41
N TYR A 265 16.63 -4.05 9.96
CA TYR A 265 15.24 -4.06 9.50
C TYR A 265 15.01 -3.09 8.35
N GLY A 266 15.55 -1.87 8.45
CA GLY A 266 15.47 -0.89 7.38
C GLY A 266 14.05 -0.47 6.98
N ILE A 267 13.14 -0.42 7.96
CA ILE A 267 11.74 -0.08 7.75
C ILE A 267 11.49 1.35 8.18
N PHE A 268 10.99 2.14 7.25
CA PHE A 268 10.80 3.57 7.39
C PHE A 268 9.40 3.99 6.97
N ARG A 269 9.00 5.19 7.35
CA ARG A 269 7.84 5.90 6.83
C ARG A 269 8.29 7.13 6.06
N LEU A 270 7.75 7.36 4.87
CA LEU A 270 7.98 8.59 4.14
C LEU A 270 7.40 9.80 4.89
N ILE A 271 8.19 10.86 5.02
CA ILE A 271 7.82 12.17 5.58
C ILE A 271 7.76 13.16 4.41
N ASP A 272 6.61 13.24 3.75
CA ASP A 272 6.37 14.16 2.64
C ASP A 272 5.41 15.28 3.03
N VAL A 273 4.15 14.95 3.30
CA VAL A 273 3.08 15.90 3.68
C VAL A 273 2.22 15.30 4.80
N PRO A 274 1.56 16.12 5.63
CA PRO A 274 0.80 15.64 6.78
C PRO A 274 -0.46 14.87 6.41
N GLU A 275 -1.01 15.08 5.22
CA GLU A 275 -2.21 14.38 4.79
C GLU A 275 -1.94 12.88 4.62
N PRO A 276 -2.85 12.01 5.09
CA PRO A 276 -2.76 10.58 4.83
C PRO A 276 -2.65 10.30 3.34
N ALA A 277 -1.65 9.50 2.98
CA ALA A 277 -1.52 8.95 1.63
C ALA A 277 -2.55 7.85 1.38
N THR A 278 -3.05 7.23 2.45
CA THR A 278 -3.90 6.05 2.40
C THR A 278 -5.06 6.10 3.39
N ILE A 279 -6.15 5.40 3.12
CA ILE A 279 -7.29 5.22 4.05
C ILE A 279 -7.88 3.81 3.93
N HIS A 280 -8.39 3.27 5.04
CA HIS A 280 -9.12 2.01 5.03
C HIS A 280 -10.62 2.22 4.79
N LEU A 281 -11.21 1.35 3.98
CA LEU A 281 -12.64 1.24 3.74
C LEU A 281 -13.37 0.35 4.77
N ASP A 282 -12.64 -0.22 5.73
CA ASP A 282 -13.11 -1.27 6.64
C ASP A 282 -13.70 -2.47 5.87
N GLY A 283 -12.83 -3.23 5.20
CA GLY A 283 -13.24 -4.29 4.28
C GLY A 283 -14.14 -5.37 4.88
N ARG A 284 -14.11 -5.56 6.22
CA ARG A 284 -14.98 -6.53 6.92
C ARG A 284 -16.44 -6.08 7.01
N SER A 285 -16.64 -4.78 7.16
CA SER A 285 -17.96 -4.15 7.32
C SER A 285 -18.39 -3.40 6.04
N TYR A 286 -17.58 -3.47 4.98
CA TYR A 286 -17.81 -2.74 3.76
C TYR A 286 -19.15 -3.11 3.11
N LEU A 287 -19.94 -2.10 2.79
CA LEU A 287 -21.20 -2.26 2.05
C LEU A 287 -21.04 -1.69 0.64
N PRO A 288 -21.37 -2.46 -0.42
CA PRO A 288 -21.40 -1.94 -1.78
C PRO A 288 -22.35 -0.73 -1.92
N LEU A 289 -22.06 0.16 -2.87
CA LEU A 289 -22.82 1.36 -3.23
C LEU A 289 -24.31 1.07 -3.42
N GLU A 290 -24.65 -0.01 -4.13
CA GLU A 290 -26.04 -0.40 -4.37
C GLU A 290 -26.76 -0.74 -3.06
N GLU A 291 -26.10 -1.49 -2.17
CA GLU A 291 -26.64 -1.83 -0.85
C GLU A 291 -26.74 -0.59 0.06
N ARG A 292 -25.76 0.31 0.02
CA ARG A 292 -25.81 1.61 0.71
C ARG A 292 -27.02 2.44 0.24
N ARG A 293 -27.25 2.53 -1.08
CA ARG A 293 -28.42 3.21 -1.66
C ARG A 293 -29.73 2.55 -1.23
N ARG A 294 -29.81 1.22 -1.23
CA ARG A 294 -30.98 0.46 -0.75
C ARG A 294 -31.29 0.76 0.71
N ARG A 295 -30.26 0.96 1.55
CA ARG A 295 -30.39 1.37 2.96
C ARG A 295 -30.63 2.88 3.15
N GLY A 296 -30.81 3.64 2.08
CA GLY A 296 -31.08 5.09 2.13
C GLY A 296 -29.85 5.94 2.48
N TRP A 297 -28.63 5.40 2.38
CA TRP A 297 -27.42 6.17 2.68
C TRP A 297 -27.18 7.20 1.56
N GLN A 298 -26.72 8.40 1.94
CA GLN A 298 -26.23 9.39 0.98
C GLN A 298 -24.81 9.00 0.55
N VAL A 299 -24.64 8.54 -0.69
CA VAL A 299 -23.41 7.85 -1.14
C VAL A 299 -22.44 8.72 -1.98
N SER A 300 -22.59 10.04 -1.93
CA SER A 300 -21.75 10.99 -2.68
C SER A 300 -20.33 11.13 -2.14
N ASP A 301 -20.03 10.64 -0.94
CA ASP A 301 -18.94 11.25 -0.19
C ASP A 301 -17.52 10.82 -0.62
N LEU A 302 -17.21 9.51 -0.75
CA LEU A 302 -15.81 9.11 -0.95
C LEU A 302 -15.33 9.25 -2.40
N TYR A 303 -16.02 8.63 -3.35
CA TYR A 303 -15.54 8.52 -4.73
C TYR A 303 -15.52 9.87 -5.46
N LEU A 304 -16.50 10.74 -5.20
CA LEU A 304 -16.52 12.09 -5.75
C LEU A 304 -15.41 12.95 -5.13
N ARG A 305 -15.15 12.83 -3.82
CA ARG A 305 -14.02 13.52 -3.16
C ARG A 305 -12.68 13.08 -3.75
N LEU A 306 -12.45 11.78 -3.91
CA LEU A 306 -11.22 11.27 -4.53
C LEU A 306 -11.07 11.78 -5.97
N ALA A 307 -12.13 11.75 -6.76
CA ALA A 307 -12.11 12.27 -8.13
C ALA A 307 -11.83 13.78 -8.19
N GLN A 308 -12.38 14.56 -7.25
CA GLN A 308 -12.12 15.98 -7.14
C GLN A 308 -10.68 16.27 -6.73
N GLN A 309 -10.16 15.58 -5.71
CA GLN A 309 -8.77 15.68 -5.26
C GLN A 309 -7.79 15.37 -6.40
N HIS A 310 -8.04 14.29 -7.15
CA HIS A 310 -7.23 13.92 -8.30
C HIS A 310 -7.23 14.98 -9.41
N ARG A 311 -8.39 15.55 -9.75
CA ARG A 311 -8.48 16.63 -10.74
C ARG A 311 -7.71 17.88 -10.33
N SER A 312 -7.84 18.30 -9.06
CA SER A 312 -7.11 19.44 -8.51
C SER A 312 -5.60 19.24 -8.62
N TRP A 313 -5.13 18.02 -8.34
CA TRP A 313 -3.72 17.68 -8.47
C TRP A 313 -3.20 17.73 -9.91
N LEU A 314 -3.92 17.13 -10.87
CA LEU A 314 -3.53 17.19 -12.29
C LEU A 314 -3.42 18.65 -12.78
N ALA A 315 -4.32 19.52 -12.33
CA ALA A 315 -4.29 20.94 -12.67
C ALA A 315 -3.02 21.63 -12.11
N GLN A 316 -2.58 21.28 -10.90
CA GLN A 316 -1.33 21.79 -10.32
C GLN A 316 -0.10 21.34 -11.11
N LEU A 317 -0.04 20.07 -11.53
CA LEU A 317 1.04 19.56 -12.39
C LEU A 317 1.09 20.27 -13.76
N GLY A 318 -0.07 20.52 -14.37
CA GLY A 318 -0.16 21.25 -15.63
C GLY A 318 0.25 22.73 -15.51
N GLY A 319 -0.11 23.38 -14.40
CA GLY A 319 0.25 24.78 -14.12
C GLY A 319 1.71 25.00 -13.74
N ALA A 320 2.40 23.98 -13.21
CA ALA A 320 3.83 24.05 -12.93
C ALA A 320 4.66 24.05 -14.22
N ARG A 321 4.23 23.32 -15.26
CA ARG A 321 4.90 23.29 -16.58
C ARG A 321 4.75 24.58 -17.39
N THR A 322 3.63 25.29 -17.27
CA THR A 322 3.45 26.58 -17.97
C THR A 322 4.23 27.73 -17.34
N ARG A 323 4.65 27.61 -16.07
CA ARG A 323 5.48 28.62 -15.40
C ARG A 323 6.99 28.43 -15.66
N SER A 324 7.45 27.24 -16.02
CA SER A 324 8.86 27.00 -16.37
C SER A 324 9.21 27.45 -17.80
N ASP A 325 8.23 27.54 -18.71
CA ASP A 325 8.44 27.97 -20.10
C ASP A 325 8.38 29.51 -20.30
N GLY A 326 8.22 30.28 -19.21
CA GLY A 326 8.04 31.73 -19.24
C GLY A 326 9.27 32.59 -18.91
N ARG A 327 10.47 32.01 -18.77
CA ARG A 327 11.72 32.77 -18.54
C ARG A 327 12.78 32.44 -19.59
N THR A 328 12.50 32.80 -20.83
CA THR A 328 13.54 33.12 -21.82
C THR A 328 13.05 34.32 -22.64
N GLY A 329 13.79 35.44 -22.57
CA GLY A 329 13.48 36.75 -23.16
C GLY A 329 12.86 37.69 -22.11
N GLU A 330 13.46 38.80 -21.69
CA GLU A 330 14.55 39.63 -22.22
C GLU A 330 15.59 39.99 -21.15
#